data_AF-A0A2E2N2L0-F1
#
_entry.id   AF-A0A2E2N2L0-F1
#
_cell.length_a   1.000
_cell.length_b   1.000
_cell.length_c   1.000
_cell.angle_alpha   90.00
_cell.angle_beta   90.00
_cell.angle_gamma   90.00
#
_symmetry.space_group_name_H-M   'P 1'
#
loop_
_entity.id
_entity.type
_entity.pdbx_description
1 polymer ?
#
loop_
_entity_poly.entity_id
_entity_poly.type
_entity_poly.pdbx_seq_one_letter_code
_entity_poly.pdbx_strand_id
1 'polypeptide(L)'
;MSKYKLIYCDPPWSFNNKRTGGSMKSGADAQYSTMSIEEMKQWDIPAICDDDCILIMWWVGSQPQEAIDLCKAWGFTLKNMNGFVWRKLTKTRKPFFGLGFWTRAGSESAIIAVRGKPKPESRSVRAVHSAIVGKHS
;
A
#
# COMPACT_ATOMS: atom_id res chain seq x y z
N MET A 1 20.07 16.79 9.63
CA MET A 1 19.11 15.72 9.98
C MET A 1 19.54 14.43 9.30
N SER A 2 19.41 13.28 9.97
CA SER A 2 19.64 11.97 9.34
C SER A 2 18.50 11.65 8.37
N LYS A 3 18.85 11.30 7.13
CA LYS A 3 17.91 10.84 6.10
C LYS A 3 17.66 9.34 6.22
N TYR A 4 16.52 8.87 5.73
CA TYR A 4 16.10 7.47 5.81
C TYR A 4 16.38 6.71 4.51
N LYS A 5 16.95 5.52 4.63
CA LYS A 5 17.16 4.58 3.51
C LYS A 5 15.93 3.72 3.19
N LEU A 6 14.92 3.74 4.07
CA LEU A 6 13.66 3.01 3.90
C LEU A 6 12.50 3.89 4.35
N ILE A 7 11.53 4.08 3.47
CA ILE A 7 10.21 4.59 3.77
C ILE A 7 9.24 3.40 3.73
N TYR A 8 8.52 3.18 4.82
CA TYR A 8 7.45 2.18 4.92
C TYR A 8 6.16 2.89 5.30
N CYS A 9 5.10 2.74 4.51
CA CYS A 9 3.84 3.43 4.77
C CYS A 9 2.60 2.67 4.29
N ASP A 10 1.48 3.00 4.91
CA ASP A 10 0.12 2.62 4.51
C ASP A 10 -0.69 3.92 4.34
N PRO A 11 -0.68 4.54 3.15
CA PRO A 11 -1.30 5.85 2.95
C PRO A 11 -2.83 5.81 3.17
N PRO A 12 -3.44 6.91 3.62
CA PRO A 12 -4.87 6.98 3.88
C PRO A 12 -5.67 7.16 2.58
N TRP A 13 -5.72 6.14 1.73
CA TRP A 13 -6.38 6.18 0.42
C TRP A 13 -7.87 6.49 0.53
N SER A 14 -8.32 7.57 -0.11
CA SER A 14 -9.74 7.87 -0.27
C SER A 14 -10.35 7.09 -1.43
N PHE A 15 -11.54 6.55 -1.20
CA PHE A 15 -12.28 5.80 -2.22
C PHE A 15 -13.33 6.69 -2.88
N ASN A 16 -13.38 6.72 -4.21
CA ASN A 16 -14.46 7.41 -4.92
C ASN A 16 -15.74 6.54 -5.02
N ASN A 17 -16.14 5.90 -3.93
CA ASN A 17 -17.29 4.97 -3.88
C ASN A 17 -18.64 5.71 -3.70
N LYS A 18 -18.81 6.84 -4.39
CA LYS A 18 -20.10 7.53 -4.46
C LYS A 18 -21.05 6.66 -5.28
N ARG A 19 -21.91 5.84 -4.61
CA ARG A 19 -23.10 5.11 -5.13
C ARG A 19 -22.99 3.60 -5.40
N THR A 20 -22.50 2.79 -4.46
CA THR A 20 -22.53 1.31 -4.62
C THR A 20 -23.44 0.56 -3.65
N GLY A 21 -24.36 1.25 -2.95
CA GLY A 21 -25.41 0.58 -2.14
C GLY A 21 -24.92 -0.19 -0.92
N GLY A 22 -23.62 -0.21 -0.64
CA GLY A 22 -23.07 -0.65 0.64
C GLY A 22 -23.43 0.34 1.74
N SER A 23 -23.81 -0.17 2.92
CA SER A 23 -24.15 0.69 4.06
C SER A 23 -23.03 1.70 4.35
N MET A 24 -23.36 2.93 4.75
CA MET A 24 -22.40 3.99 5.12
C MET A 24 -21.38 3.58 6.21
N LYS A 25 -21.50 2.39 6.82
CA LYS A 25 -20.58 1.85 7.84
C LYS A 25 -19.38 1.07 7.27
N SER A 26 -19.39 0.69 5.99
CA SER A 26 -18.35 -0.14 5.38
C SER A 26 -17.35 0.61 4.50
N GLY A 27 -17.46 1.94 4.38
CA GLY A 27 -16.47 2.77 3.71
C GLY A 27 -15.22 2.97 4.56
N ALA A 28 -14.05 3.09 3.94
CA ALA A 28 -12.80 3.41 4.64
C ALA A 28 -12.94 4.69 5.49
N ASP A 29 -13.63 5.70 4.94
CA ASP A 29 -13.95 6.98 5.58
C ASP A 29 -14.78 6.83 6.88
N ALA A 30 -15.44 5.69 7.08
CA ALA A 30 -16.20 5.39 8.31
C ALA A 30 -15.34 4.77 9.41
N GLN A 31 -14.12 4.33 9.09
CA GLN A 31 -13.18 3.70 10.03
C GLN A 31 -11.98 4.60 10.34
N TYR A 32 -11.50 5.39 9.37
CA TYR A 32 -10.37 6.33 9.53
C TYR A 32 -10.47 7.50 8.54
N SER A 33 -9.84 8.63 8.88
CA SER A 33 -9.77 9.79 7.99
C SER A 33 -8.95 9.46 6.74
N THR A 34 -9.57 9.59 5.56
CA THR A 34 -8.88 9.42 4.27
C THR A 34 -8.39 10.74 3.69
N MET A 35 -7.42 10.68 2.79
CA MET A 35 -6.87 11.82 2.07
C MET A 35 -6.96 11.61 0.56
N SER A 36 -7.11 12.69 -0.19
CA SER A 36 -7.06 12.63 -1.66
C SER A 36 -5.63 12.34 -2.14
N ILE A 37 -5.52 11.76 -3.33
CA ILE A 37 -4.24 11.52 -3.96
C ILE A 37 -3.44 12.82 -4.17
N GLU A 38 -4.13 13.91 -4.49
CA GLU A 38 -3.49 15.21 -4.74
C GLU A 38 -2.90 15.82 -3.47
N GLU A 39 -3.58 15.68 -2.33
CA GLU A 39 -3.03 16.11 -1.03
C GLU A 39 -1.81 15.27 -0.64
N MET A 40 -1.86 13.94 -0.82
CA MET A 40 -0.72 13.06 -0.51
C MET A 40 0.50 13.35 -1.40
N LYS A 41 0.30 13.76 -2.66
CA LYS A 41 1.38 14.16 -3.57
C LYS A 41 2.12 15.42 -3.09
N GLN A 42 1.50 16.28 -2.28
CA GLN A 42 2.14 17.49 -1.74
C GLN A 42 3.06 17.22 -0.55
N TRP A 43 3.06 16.00 -0.01
CA TRP A 43 3.96 15.65 1.11
C TRP A 43 5.41 15.66 0.65
N ASP A 44 6.27 16.36 1.39
CA ASP A 44 7.71 16.40 1.14
C ASP A 44 8.43 15.15 1.68
N ILE A 45 7.97 13.97 1.22
CA ILE A 45 8.68 12.70 1.41
C ILE A 45 10.12 12.79 0.88
N PRO A 46 10.41 13.45 -0.26
CA PRO A 46 11.78 13.60 -0.73
C PRO A 46 12.76 14.21 0.27
N ALA A 47 12.36 15.16 1.11
CA ALA A 47 13.23 15.79 2.09
C ALA A 47 13.76 14.83 3.18
N ILE A 48 13.01 13.78 3.51
CA ILE A 48 13.41 12.81 4.54
C ILE A 48 14.16 11.59 3.96
N CYS A 49 14.19 11.43 2.64
CA CYS A 49 14.83 10.29 1.97
C CYS A 49 16.34 10.49 1.79
N ASP A 50 17.08 9.40 1.99
CA ASP A 50 18.46 9.27 1.54
C ASP A 50 18.54 9.27 0.00
N ASP A 51 19.73 9.46 -0.56
CA ASP A 51 19.94 9.42 -2.01
C ASP A 51 19.67 8.02 -2.57
N ASP A 52 20.03 6.98 -1.79
CA ASP A 52 19.69 5.59 -2.03
C ASP A 52 18.61 5.13 -1.04
N CYS A 53 17.36 5.15 -1.48
CA CYS A 53 16.19 4.91 -0.62
C CYS A 53 15.22 3.91 -1.24
N ILE A 54 14.64 3.04 -0.41
CA ILE A 54 13.58 2.10 -0.77
C ILE A 54 12.24 2.63 -0.25
N LEU A 55 11.21 2.54 -1.06
CA LEU A 55 9.82 2.76 -0.66
C LEU A 55 9.07 1.42 -0.67
N ILE A 56 8.50 1.08 0.48
CA ILE A 56 7.50 0.03 0.63
C ILE A 56 6.18 0.69 1.00
N MET A 57 5.19 0.63 0.12
CA MET A 57 3.93 1.34 0.30
C MET A 57 2.76 0.41 0.03
N TRP A 58 1.92 0.20 1.04
CA TRP A 58 0.65 -0.50 0.86
C TRP A 58 -0.25 0.29 -0.07
N TRP A 59 -1.02 -0.43 -0.89
CA TRP A 59 -1.93 0.18 -1.85
C TRP A 59 -3.23 -0.59 -1.94
N VAL A 60 -4.27 0.11 -2.36
CA VAL A 60 -5.60 -0.45 -2.54
C VAL A 60 -5.70 -1.08 -3.93
N GLY A 61 -6.03 -2.37 -4.00
CA GLY A 61 -6.10 -3.14 -5.26
C GLY A 61 -6.96 -2.53 -6.37
N SER A 62 -7.95 -1.70 -6.03
CA SER A 62 -8.80 -0.97 -6.98
C SER A 62 -8.24 0.39 -7.43
N GLN A 63 -7.09 0.82 -6.91
CA GLN A 63 -6.44 2.10 -7.18
C GLN A 63 -4.97 1.94 -7.63
N PRO A 64 -4.68 1.09 -8.64
CA PRO A 64 -3.30 0.86 -9.06
C PRO A 64 -2.65 2.10 -9.67
N GLN A 65 -3.41 2.93 -10.39
CA GLN A 65 -2.86 4.11 -11.05
C GLN A 65 -2.49 5.19 -10.04
N GLU A 66 -3.34 5.41 -9.04
CA GLU A 66 -3.09 6.34 -7.94
C GLU A 66 -1.81 5.95 -7.16
N ALA A 67 -1.62 4.66 -6.88
CA ALA A 67 -0.42 4.18 -6.23
C ALA A 67 0.85 4.43 -7.06
N ILE A 68 0.77 4.20 -8.38
CA ILE A 68 1.88 4.49 -9.31
C ILE A 68 2.19 5.99 -9.33
N ASP A 69 1.16 6.84 -9.38
CA ASP A 69 1.33 8.28 -9.48
C ASP A 69 1.88 8.88 -8.17
N LEU A 70 1.44 8.39 -7.01
CA LEU A 70 1.99 8.79 -5.72
C LEU A 70 3.46 8.41 -5.58
N CYS A 71 3.81 7.17 -5.95
CA CYS A 71 5.19 6.69 -5.98
C CYS A 71 6.09 7.61 -6.82
N LYS A 72 5.62 8.00 -8.01
CA LYS A 72 6.35 8.91 -8.90
C LYS A 72 6.47 10.32 -8.33
N ALA A 73 5.38 10.86 -7.75
CA ALA A 73 5.37 12.20 -7.16
C ALA A 73 6.38 12.31 -6.00
N TRP A 74 6.54 11.26 -5.20
CA TRP A 74 7.56 11.20 -4.15
C TRP A 74 8.98 10.91 -4.69
N GLY A 75 9.19 10.89 -6.00
CA GLY A 75 10.51 10.72 -6.61
C GLY A 75 11.07 9.30 -6.53
N PHE A 76 10.20 8.28 -6.49
CA PHE A 76 10.59 6.87 -6.54
C PHE A 76 10.26 6.25 -7.89
N THR A 77 11.13 5.36 -8.36
CA THR A 77 10.89 4.48 -9.51
C THR A 77 10.31 3.15 -9.02
N LEU A 78 9.07 2.87 -9.40
CA LEU A 78 8.41 1.59 -9.12
C LEU A 78 9.21 0.43 -9.71
N LYS A 79 9.38 -0.64 -8.92
CA LYS A 79 10.01 -1.90 -9.37
C LYS A 79 9.00 -3.03 -9.48
N ASN A 80 8.07 -3.14 -8.53
CA ASN A 80 7.03 -4.16 -8.57
C ASN A 80 5.81 -3.71 -7.73
N MET A 81 4.59 -3.88 -8.26
CA MET A 81 3.35 -3.62 -7.53
C MET A 81 3.09 -4.64 -6.40
N ASN A 82 3.66 -5.84 -6.54
CA ASN A 82 3.59 -6.94 -5.58
C ASN A 82 4.96 -7.19 -4.94
N GLY A 83 5.59 -6.13 -4.45
CA GLY A 83 6.88 -6.23 -3.73
C GLY A 83 6.75 -7.09 -2.47
N PHE A 84 5.65 -6.89 -1.75
CA PHE A 84 5.18 -7.80 -0.70
C PHE A 84 3.69 -8.06 -0.88
N VAL A 85 3.27 -9.29 -0.61
CA VAL A 85 1.88 -9.74 -0.73
C VAL A 85 1.50 -10.46 0.55
N TRP A 86 0.56 -9.88 1.28
CA TRP A 86 -0.09 -10.55 2.39
C TRP A 86 -1.29 -11.35 1.88
N ARG A 87 -1.14 -12.67 1.83
CA ARG A 87 -2.27 -13.60 1.66
C ARG A 87 -3.03 -13.69 2.98
N LYS A 88 -4.26 -13.17 2.98
CA LYS A 88 -5.11 -13.13 4.16
C LYS A 88 -5.67 -14.50 4.47
N LEU A 89 -5.65 -14.87 5.75
CA LEU A 89 -6.25 -16.10 6.26
C LEU A 89 -7.36 -15.79 7.25
N THR A 90 -8.36 -16.67 7.30
CA THR A 90 -9.35 -16.70 8.39
C THR A 90 -8.68 -17.17 9.70
N LYS A 91 -9.39 -17.03 10.82
CA LYS A 91 -8.94 -17.57 12.13
C LYS A 91 -8.62 -19.07 12.09
N THR A 92 -9.28 -19.81 11.20
CA THR A 92 -9.05 -21.26 10.98
C THR A 92 -8.01 -21.53 9.87
N ARG A 93 -7.18 -20.54 9.51
CA ARG A 93 -6.13 -20.65 8.48
C ARG A 93 -6.61 -21.02 7.07
N LYS A 94 -7.88 -20.78 6.75
CA LYS A 94 -8.42 -20.93 5.39
C LYS A 94 -8.18 -19.64 4.59
N PRO A 95 -8.14 -19.69 3.24
CA PRO A 95 -8.07 -18.48 2.41
C PRO A 95 -9.20 -17.51 2.79
N PHE A 96 -8.86 -16.24 3.00
CA PHE A 96 -9.86 -15.21 3.27
C PHE A 96 -10.66 -14.87 2.01
N PHE A 97 -11.93 -14.51 2.18
CA PHE A 97 -12.85 -14.20 1.08
C PHE A 97 -13.50 -12.82 1.29
N GLY A 98 -12.73 -11.77 1.03
CA GLY A 98 -13.12 -10.37 1.21
C GLY A 98 -14.02 -9.84 0.11
N LEU A 99 -14.36 -8.56 0.15
CA LEU A 99 -15.22 -7.90 -0.84
C LEU A 99 -14.49 -7.67 -2.18
N GLY A 100 -15.23 -7.28 -3.22
CA GLY A 100 -14.69 -6.81 -4.49
C GLY A 100 -15.71 -6.87 -5.62
N PHE A 101 -15.60 -5.94 -6.59
CA PHE A 101 -16.56 -5.80 -7.68
C PHE A 101 -16.38 -6.83 -8.80
N TRP A 102 -15.13 -7.20 -9.10
CA TRP A 102 -14.78 -8.12 -10.19
C TRP A 102 -14.32 -9.47 -9.68
N THR A 103 -13.46 -9.46 -8.66
CA THR A 103 -12.97 -10.65 -7.95
C THR A 103 -12.98 -10.37 -6.46
N ARG A 104 -12.98 -11.44 -5.66
CA ARG A 104 -13.10 -11.36 -4.20
C ARG A 104 -11.71 -11.20 -3.59
N ALA A 105 -11.48 -10.11 -2.87
CA ALA A 105 -10.17 -9.79 -2.32
C ALA A 105 -9.71 -10.84 -1.29
N GLY A 106 -8.60 -11.51 -1.57
CA GLY A 106 -7.97 -12.50 -0.68
C GLY A 106 -6.57 -12.11 -0.19
N SER A 107 -6.07 -10.97 -0.64
CA SER A 107 -4.73 -10.47 -0.31
C SER A 107 -4.68 -8.96 -0.29
N GLU A 108 -3.66 -8.43 0.37
CA GLU A 108 -3.19 -7.05 0.23
C GLU A 108 -1.76 -7.07 -0.31
N SER A 109 -1.40 -6.03 -1.04
CA SER A 109 -0.06 -5.90 -1.62
C SER A 109 0.55 -4.56 -1.20
N ALA A 110 1.87 -4.57 -1.04
CA ALA A 110 2.69 -3.38 -0.97
C ALA A 110 3.60 -3.32 -2.20
N ILE A 111 3.71 -2.14 -2.78
CA ILE A 111 4.68 -1.90 -3.85
C ILE A 111 6.10 -1.93 -3.26
N ILE A 112 7.07 -2.20 -4.12
CA ILE A 112 8.48 -1.89 -3.86
C ILE A 112 8.98 -0.94 -4.96
N ALA A 113 9.53 0.18 -4.53
CA ALA A 113 10.07 1.21 -5.40
C ALA A 113 11.39 1.73 -4.83
N VAL A 114 12.19 2.40 -5.67
CA VAL A 114 13.52 2.86 -5.28
C VAL A 114 13.81 4.27 -5.80
N ARG A 115 14.61 5.01 -5.03
CA ARG A 115 15.33 6.21 -5.42
C ARG A 115 16.82 5.88 -5.40
N GLY A 116 17.57 6.33 -6.41
CA GLY A 116 19.00 6.00 -6.53
C GLY A 116 19.23 4.53 -6.88
N LYS A 117 20.24 3.91 -6.27
CA LYS A 117 20.70 2.54 -6.49
C LYS A 117 20.86 1.74 -5.17
N PRO A 118 19.84 1.71 -4.30
CA PRO A 118 19.91 0.96 -3.06
C PRO A 118 20.07 -0.54 -3.34
N LYS A 119 20.80 -1.22 -2.45
CA LYS A 119 20.96 -2.67 -2.50
C LYS A 119 20.03 -3.31 -1.47
N PRO A 120 19.34 -4.41 -1.81
CA PRO A 120 18.58 -5.16 -0.82
C PRO A 120 19.53 -5.76 0.22
N GLU A 121 19.12 -5.70 1.48
CA GLU A 121 19.84 -6.34 2.58
C GLU A 121 19.89 -7.86 2.40
N SER A 122 18.80 -8.45 1.90
CA SER A 122 18.70 -9.87 1.62
C SER A 122 17.88 -10.16 0.37
N ARG A 123 18.36 -11.13 -0.42
CA ARG A 123 17.64 -11.68 -1.58
C ARG A 123 16.81 -12.92 -1.25
N SER A 124 16.89 -13.43 -0.02
CA SER A 124 16.15 -14.63 0.40
C SER A 124 14.73 -14.32 0.93
N VAL A 125 14.38 -13.03 1.04
CA VAL A 125 13.05 -12.60 1.50
C VAL A 125 12.01 -12.92 0.42
N ARG A 126 10.99 -13.70 0.80
CA ARG A 126 9.88 -14.03 -0.08
C ARG A 126 8.87 -12.89 -0.10
N ALA A 127 8.39 -12.53 -1.28
CA ALA A 127 7.35 -11.51 -1.43
C ALA A 127 6.02 -11.91 -0.78
N VAL A 128 5.66 -13.20 -0.84
CA VAL A 128 4.36 -13.67 -0.33
C VAL A 128 4.47 -14.19 1.09
N HIS A 129 3.64 -13.65 1.99
CA HIS A 129 3.46 -14.15 3.35
C HIS A 129 1.97 -14.42 3.63
N SER A 130 1.67 -15.43 4.45
CA SER A 130 0.29 -15.74 4.86
C SER A 130 0.10 -15.45 6.34
N ALA A 131 -0.85 -14.58 6.68
CA ALA A 131 -1.18 -14.25 8.07
C ALA A 131 -2.69 -14.11 8.27
N ILE A 132 -3.14 -14.36 9.50
CA ILE A 132 -4.56 -14.23 9.89
C ILE A 132 -4.92 -12.74 9.92
N VAL A 133 -6.11 -12.39 9.45
CA VAL A 133 -6.64 -11.01 9.50
C VAL A 133 -6.76 -10.52 10.95
N GLY A 134 -6.12 -9.38 11.24
CA GLY A 134 -6.14 -8.68 12.52
C GLY A 134 -7.23 -7.60 12.61
N LYS A 135 -7.06 -6.65 13.54
CA LYS A 135 -7.89 -5.43 13.60
C LYS A 135 -7.57 -4.52 12.41
N HIS A 136 -8.53 -3.68 12.01
CA HIS A 136 -8.31 -2.63 11.01
C HIS A 136 -7.27 -1.62 11.53
N SER A 137 -6.44 -1.13 10.61
CA SER A 137 -5.53 0.00 10.81
C SER A 137 -6.30 1.30 11.05
#